data_AF-A0A7S0AIQ3-F1
#
_entry.id   AF-A0A7S0AIQ3-F1
#
_cell.length_a   1.000
_cell.length_b   1.000
_cell.length_c   1.000
_cell.angle_alpha   90.00
_cell.angle_beta   90.00
_cell.angle_gamma   90.00
#
_symmetry.space_group_name_H-M   'P 1'
#
loop_
_entity.id
_entity.type
_entity.pdbx_description
1 polymer ?
#
loop_
_entity_poly.entity_id
_entity_poly.type
_entity_poly.pdbx_seq_one_letter_code
_entity_poly.pdbx_strand_id
1 'polypeptide(L)'
;APIDRVAELLAEQLGLPVPAPVPASSRGDEQLVLSGLHYGQDGRRNGRANMTLDLRPGKRLRVVNQPEWDGQQYHGTCEVVKASQVHAGEGHVALRFTPKAQGGEPVVRILGRWWLEAAQDGSVEALPVVPE
;
A
#
# COMPACT_ATOMS: atom_id res chain seq x y z
N ALA A 1 -6.02 -16.84 21.30
CA ALA A 1 -5.23 -15.73 21.86
C ALA A 1 -5.07 -14.68 20.76
N PRO A 2 -5.17 -13.37 21.05
CA PRO A 2 -4.89 -12.34 20.06
C PRO A 2 -3.45 -12.49 19.56
N ILE A 3 -3.24 -12.31 18.25
CA ILE A 3 -1.97 -12.61 17.58
C ILE A 3 -0.80 -11.77 18.14
N ASP A 4 -1.12 -10.58 18.64
CA ASP A 4 -0.17 -9.65 19.28
C ASP A 4 0.46 -10.27 20.53
N ARG A 5 -0.32 -11.01 21.32
CA ARG A 5 0.18 -11.68 22.52
C ARG A 5 1.16 -12.81 22.19
N VAL A 6 0.97 -13.46 21.05
CA VAL A 6 1.88 -14.52 20.58
C VAL A 6 3.18 -13.90 20.08
N ALA A 7 3.11 -12.78 19.36
CA ALA A 7 4.28 -12.05 18.89
C ALA A 7 5.12 -11.46 20.03
N GLU A 8 4.48 -10.91 21.07
CA GLU A 8 5.15 -10.43 22.30
C GLU A 8 5.93 -11.55 23.00
N LEU A 9 5.27 -12.70 23.21
CA LEU A 9 5.91 -13.85 23.87
C LEU A 9 7.08 -14.40 23.07
N LEU A 10 6.97 -14.42 21.74
CA LEU A 10 8.07 -14.81 20.86
C LEU A 10 9.23 -13.82 20.90
N ALA A 11 8.95 -12.51 20.93
CA ALA A 11 9.99 -11.48 21.02
C ALA A 11 10.75 -11.56 22.36
N GLU A 12 10.04 -11.79 23.46
CA GLU A 12 10.63 -12.02 24.79
C GLU A 12 11.54 -13.26 24.80
N GLN A 13 11.07 -14.40 24.26
CA GLN A 13 11.84 -15.65 24.22
C GLN A 13 13.10 -15.56 23.35
N LEU A 14 13.05 -14.77 22.28
CA LEU A 14 14.18 -14.58 21.35
C LEU A 14 15.12 -13.44 21.77
N GLY A 15 14.84 -12.75 22.88
CA GLY A 15 15.63 -11.60 23.34
C GLY A 15 15.64 -10.44 22.34
N LEU A 16 14.62 -10.36 21.47
CA LEU A 16 14.52 -9.33 20.46
C LEU A 16 13.93 -8.06 21.08
N PRO A 17 14.50 -6.88 20.79
CA PRO A 17 13.89 -5.64 21.22
C PRO A 17 12.50 -5.54 20.58
N VAL A 18 11.46 -5.46 21.41
CA VAL A 18 10.10 -5.15 20.93
C VAL A 18 10.15 -3.70 20.43
N PRO A 19 9.97 -3.45 19.12
CA PRO A 19 9.98 -2.10 18.61
C PRO A 19 8.83 -1.32 19.25
N ALA A 20 9.13 -0.15 19.80
CA ALA A 20 8.10 0.73 20.33
C ALA A 20 7.07 1.02 19.20
N PRO A 21 5.77 1.05 19.52
CA PRO A 21 4.76 1.42 18.53
C PRO A 21 5.14 2.78 17.96
N VAL A 22 5.41 2.81 16.65
CA VAL A 22 5.79 4.04 15.97
C VAL A 22 4.60 5.00 16.11
N PRO A 23 4.77 6.20 16.69
CA PRO A 23 3.66 7.10 16.89
C PRO A 23 2.98 7.35 15.55
N ALA A 24 1.65 7.20 15.55
CA ALA A 24 0.82 7.47 14.40
C ALA A 24 1.03 8.93 13.98
N SER A 25 1.91 9.13 13.01
CA SER A 25 2.16 10.45 12.46
C SER A 25 0.92 10.77 11.66
N SER A 26 0.12 11.72 12.14
CA SER A 26 -0.98 12.32 11.38
C SER A 26 -0.39 13.00 10.14
N ARG A 27 -0.08 12.22 9.11
CA ARG A 27 0.48 12.70 7.85
C ARG A 27 -0.59 13.58 7.20
N GLY A 28 -0.28 14.85 6.94
CA GLY A 28 -1.15 15.72 6.16
C GLY A 28 -1.32 15.17 4.74
N ASP A 29 -2.42 15.51 4.06
CA ASP A 29 -2.76 15.00 2.73
C ASP A 29 -1.68 15.23 1.66
N GLU A 30 -0.79 16.21 1.85
CA GLU A 30 0.36 16.47 0.96
C GLU A 30 1.41 15.34 1.00
N GLN A 31 1.57 14.64 2.13
CA GLN A 31 2.51 13.52 2.26
C GLN A 31 2.02 12.24 1.55
N LEU A 32 0.80 12.26 1.01
CA LEU A 32 0.28 11.17 0.17
C LEU A 32 0.65 11.35 -1.30
N VAL A 33 1.38 12.39 -1.67
CA VAL A 33 1.91 12.56 -3.03
C VAL A 33 3.40 12.24 -3.04
N LEU A 34 3.76 11.05 -3.51
CA LEU A 34 5.14 10.61 -3.62
C LEU A 34 5.70 10.99 -4.99
N SER A 35 6.63 11.93 -5.04
CA SER A 35 7.30 12.36 -6.28
C SER A 35 8.75 11.88 -6.31
N GLY A 36 9.37 11.84 -7.50
CA GLY A 36 10.77 11.40 -7.60
C GLY A 36 10.94 9.88 -7.60
N LEU A 37 9.87 9.11 -7.77
CA LEU A 37 9.95 7.66 -7.68
C LEU A 37 10.61 7.07 -8.93
N HIS A 38 11.65 6.25 -8.74
CA HIS A 38 12.39 5.61 -9.82
C HIS A 38 11.69 4.34 -10.33
N TYR A 39 10.41 4.44 -10.72
CA TYR A 39 9.62 3.32 -11.23
C TYR A 39 8.92 3.70 -12.53
N GLY A 40 8.85 2.73 -13.45
CA GLY A 40 8.14 2.87 -14.71
C GLY A 40 6.64 2.68 -14.59
N GLN A 41 5.94 2.83 -15.71
CA GLN A 41 4.51 2.56 -15.83
C GLN A 41 4.16 1.07 -15.68
N ASP A 42 5.12 0.17 -15.80
CA ASP A 42 4.95 -1.26 -15.47
C ASP A 42 5.13 -1.53 -13.96
N GLY A 43 5.40 -0.49 -13.18
CA GLY A 43 5.71 -0.53 -11.76
C GLY A 43 7.08 -1.11 -11.45
N ARG A 44 7.92 -1.43 -12.44
CA ARG A 44 9.28 -1.92 -12.17
C ARG A 44 10.23 -0.77 -11.94
N ARG A 45 11.23 -1.00 -11.07
CA ARG A 45 12.27 -0.03 -10.79
C ARG A 45 13.05 0.29 -12.05
N ASN A 46 13.16 1.58 -12.36
CA ASN A 46 13.89 2.13 -13.47
C ASN A 46 14.58 3.40 -13.00
N GLY A 47 15.91 3.37 -12.88
CA GLY A 47 16.70 4.49 -12.37
C GLY A 47 16.67 5.77 -13.21
N ARG A 48 16.03 5.75 -14.38
CA ARG A 48 15.78 6.94 -15.22
C ARG A 48 14.35 7.46 -15.11
N ALA A 49 13.46 6.70 -14.48
CA ALA A 49 12.08 7.12 -14.30
C ALA A 49 11.98 8.16 -13.18
N ASN A 50 10.97 9.02 -13.31
CA ASN A 50 10.63 10.03 -12.33
C ASN A 50 9.10 10.07 -12.21
N MET A 51 8.55 9.06 -11.52
CA MET A 51 7.12 8.86 -11.36
C MET A 51 6.62 9.65 -10.15
N THR A 52 5.42 10.21 -10.28
CA THR A 52 4.64 10.75 -9.17
C THR A 52 3.45 9.85 -8.91
N LEU A 53 3.33 9.34 -7.68
CA LEU A 53 2.23 8.52 -7.21
C LEU A 53 1.37 9.33 -6.23
N ASP A 54 0.16 9.68 -6.65
CA ASP A 54 -0.82 10.45 -5.87
C ASP A 54 -1.77 9.49 -5.14
N LEU A 55 -1.58 9.35 -3.83
CA LEU A 55 -2.31 8.45 -2.94
C LEU A 55 -3.38 9.19 -2.12
N ARG A 56 -3.88 10.32 -2.60
CA ARG A 56 -5.00 11.01 -1.95
C ARG A 56 -6.33 10.31 -2.28
N PRO A 57 -7.32 10.33 -1.37
CA PRO A 57 -8.64 9.75 -1.65
C PRO A 57 -9.27 10.26 -2.96
N GLY A 58 -9.90 9.36 -3.70
CA GLY A 58 -10.52 9.61 -5.01
C GLY A 58 -9.58 9.43 -6.21
N LYS A 59 -8.28 9.22 -5.98
CA LYS A 59 -7.33 8.95 -7.07
C LYS A 59 -7.47 7.53 -7.58
N ARG A 60 -7.44 7.36 -8.90
CA ARG A 60 -7.41 6.05 -9.54
C ARG A 60 -5.98 5.66 -9.86
N LEU A 61 -5.70 4.39 -9.63
CA LEU A 61 -4.39 3.77 -9.84
C LEU A 61 -4.58 2.52 -10.69
N ARG A 62 -3.56 2.18 -11.45
CA ARG A 62 -3.48 0.89 -12.16
C ARG A 62 -2.71 -0.11 -11.31
N VAL A 63 -3.26 -1.31 -11.22
CA VAL A 63 -2.64 -2.46 -10.57
C VAL A 63 -1.70 -3.12 -11.57
N VAL A 64 -0.48 -3.39 -11.15
CA VAL A 64 0.53 -4.07 -11.98
C VAL A 64 0.88 -5.41 -11.37
N ASN A 65 1.30 -6.35 -12.22
CA ASN A 65 1.59 -7.73 -11.83
C ASN A 65 0.43 -8.41 -11.07
N GLN A 66 -0.82 -8.02 -11.39
CA GLN A 66 -2.01 -8.62 -10.82
C GLN A 66 -2.10 -10.10 -11.24
N PRO A 67 -2.24 -11.05 -10.30
CA PRO A 67 -2.45 -12.45 -10.65
C PRO A 67 -3.70 -12.64 -11.52
N GLU A 68 -3.67 -13.62 -12.43
CA GLU A 68 -4.78 -13.83 -13.37
C GLU A 68 -6.11 -14.08 -12.65
N TRP A 69 -6.11 -14.91 -11.60
CA TRP A 69 -7.30 -15.19 -10.79
C TRP A 69 -7.91 -13.91 -10.19
N ASP A 70 -7.06 -12.95 -9.83
CA ASP A 70 -7.48 -11.68 -9.24
C ASP A 70 -8.00 -10.71 -10.32
N GLY A 71 -7.31 -10.68 -11.46
CA GLY A 71 -7.73 -9.92 -12.64
C GLY A 71 -8.99 -10.47 -13.31
N GLN A 72 -9.37 -11.72 -13.09
CA GLN A 72 -10.66 -12.27 -13.51
C GLN A 72 -11.81 -11.73 -12.63
N GLN A 73 -11.54 -11.49 -11.35
CA GLN A 73 -12.55 -11.02 -10.39
C GLN A 73 -12.68 -9.50 -10.36
N TYR A 74 -11.57 -8.77 -10.47
CA TYR A 74 -11.50 -7.32 -10.34
C TYR A 74 -10.89 -6.68 -11.59
N HIS A 75 -11.18 -5.40 -11.81
CA HIS A 75 -10.49 -4.63 -12.84
C HIS A 75 -9.01 -4.43 -12.47
N GLY A 76 -8.17 -4.19 -13.47
CA GLY A 76 -6.75 -3.83 -13.27
C GLY A 76 -6.56 -2.41 -12.73
N THR A 77 -7.59 -1.83 -12.12
CA THR A 77 -7.58 -0.48 -11.56
C THR A 77 -8.24 -0.50 -10.18
N CYS A 78 -7.80 0.41 -9.32
CA CYS A 78 -8.37 0.63 -7.99
C CYS A 78 -8.45 2.12 -7.69
N GLU A 79 -9.28 2.49 -6.72
CA GLU A 79 -9.42 3.86 -6.25
C GLU A 79 -8.88 3.97 -4.82
N VAL A 80 -8.13 5.02 -4.54
CA VAL A 80 -7.71 5.33 -3.17
C VAL A 80 -8.92 5.82 -2.38
N VAL A 81 -9.16 5.21 -1.22
CA VAL A 81 -10.24 5.59 -0.32
C VAL A 81 -9.69 5.97 1.05
N LYS A 82 -10.51 6.64 1.86
CA LYS A 82 -10.12 6.99 3.22
C LYS A 82 -9.89 5.70 4.02
N ALA A 83 -8.67 5.52 4.52
CA ALA A 83 -8.34 4.42 5.42
C ALA A 83 -9.06 4.59 6.77
N SER A 84 -9.27 3.48 7.48
CA SER A 84 -9.72 3.54 8.88
C SER A 84 -8.71 4.31 9.72
N GLN A 85 -9.12 4.85 10.87
CA GLN A 85 -8.23 5.62 11.73
C GLN A 85 -6.99 4.83 12.15
N VAL A 86 -7.14 3.52 12.40
CA VAL A 86 -6.03 2.62 12.74
C VAL A 86 -5.04 2.53 11.58
N HIS A 87 -5.50 2.14 10.39
CA HIS A 87 -4.62 1.99 9.22
C HIS A 87 -3.98 3.32 8.79
N ALA A 88 -4.74 4.42 8.84
CA ALA A 88 -4.22 5.76 8.54
C ALA A 88 -3.13 6.17 9.54
N GLY A 89 -3.33 5.87 10.84
CA GLY A 89 -2.34 6.11 11.88
C GLY A 89 -1.05 5.33 11.64
N GLU A 90 -1.15 4.11 11.11
CA GLU A 90 0.01 3.29 10.73
C GLU A 90 0.65 3.71 9.39
N GLY A 91 0.13 4.76 8.74
CA GLY A 91 0.61 5.27 7.46
C GLY A 91 0.26 4.37 6.27
N HIS A 92 -0.77 3.54 6.40
CA HIS A 92 -1.27 2.68 5.34
C HIS A 92 -2.28 3.41 4.45
N VAL A 93 -2.38 2.96 3.20
CA VAL A 93 -3.33 3.51 2.21
C VAL A 93 -4.36 2.45 1.86
N ALA A 94 -5.64 2.82 1.90
CA ALA A 94 -6.73 1.93 1.54
C ALA A 94 -7.07 2.07 0.05
N LEU A 95 -7.18 0.94 -0.63
CA LEU A 95 -7.45 0.83 -2.06
C LEU A 95 -8.74 0.04 -2.26
N ARG A 96 -9.74 0.65 -2.90
CA ARG A 96 -11.01 0.02 -3.26
C ARG A 96 -10.94 -0.56 -4.67
N PHE A 97 -11.27 -1.83 -4.79
CA PHE A 97 -11.34 -2.59 -6.04
C PHE A 97 -12.81 -2.86 -6.37
N THR A 98 -13.20 -2.49 -7.57
CA THR A 98 -14.54 -2.78 -8.10
C THR A 98 -14.54 -4.13 -8.79
N PRO A 99 -15.45 -5.05 -8.45
CA PRO A 99 -15.56 -6.33 -9.13
C PRO A 99 -16.09 -6.18 -10.55
N LYS A 100 -15.69 -7.09 -11.44
CA LYS A 100 -16.18 -7.14 -12.83
C LYS A 100 -17.63 -7.60 -12.93
N ALA A 101 -18.06 -8.46 -12.01
CA ALA A 101 -19.44 -8.96 -11.97
C ALA A 101 -20.39 -7.82 -11.56
N GLN A 102 -21.47 -7.64 -12.32
CA GLN A 102 -22.53 -6.70 -11.95
C GLN A 102 -23.14 -7.12 -10.61
N GLY A 103 -23.23 -6.18 -9.67
CA GLY A 103 -23.74 -6.42 -8.32
C GLY A 103 -22.74 -7.09 -7.37
N GLY A 104 -21.47 -7.26 -7.77
CA GLY A 104 -20.43 -7.69 -6.84
C GLY A 104 -20.10 -6.59 -5.83
N GLU A 105 -19.81 -6.99 -4.59
CA GLU A 105 -19.38 -6.06 -3.54
C GLU A 105 -17.93 -5.60 -3.74
N PRO A 106 -17.64 -4.28 -3.67
CA PRO A 106 -16.28 -3.78 -3.68
C PRO A 106 -15.46 -4.34 -2.51
N VAL A 107 -14.17 -4.61 -2.75
CA VAL A 107 -13.24 -4.98 -1.68
C VAL A 107 -12.26 -3.86 -1.41
N VAL A 108 -11.93 -3.64 -0.14
CA VAL A 108 -10.86 -2.72 0.27
C VAL A 108 -9.63 -3.52 0.63
N ARG A 109 -8.50 -3.17 0.02
CA ARG A 109 -7.17 -3.73 0.31
C ARG A 109 -6.27 -2.64 0.86
N ILE A 110 -5.24 -3.05 1.58
CA ILE A 110 -4.33 -2.13 2.23
C ILE A 110 -2.97 -2.15 1.53
N LEU A 111 -2.56 -1.00 1.01
CA LEU A 111 -1.18 -0.73 0.62
C LEU A 111 -0.43 -0.32 1.88
N GLY A 112 0.34 -1.27 2.44
CA GLY A 112 1.07 -1.06 3.67
C GLY A 112 2.13 0.03 3.54
N ARG A 113 2.39 0.73 4.65
CA ARG A 113 3.39 1.82 4.72
C ARG A 113 4.76 1.40 4.21
N TRP A 114 5.16 0.17 4.51
CA TRP A 114 6.44 -0.41 4.09
C TRP A 114 6.65 -0.32 2.57
N TRP A 115 5.62 -0.55 1.75
CA TRP A 115 5.74 -0.41 0.30
C TRP A 115 6.12 1.00 -0.12
N LEU A 116 5.57 2.00 0.55
CA LEU A 116 5.78 3.41 0.25
C LEU A 116 7.19 3.84 0.64
N GLU A 117 7.60 3.50 1.86
CA GLU A 117 8.94 3.79 2.38
C GLU A 117 10.02 3.09 1.53
N ALA A 118 9.84 1.79 1.26
CA ALA A 118 10.76 1.03 0.45
C ALA A 118 10.82 1.52 -1.01
N ALA A 119 9.72 2.05 -1.54
CA ALA A 119 9.72 2.66 -2.87
C ALA A 119 10.49 3.98 -2.91
N GLN A 120 10.34 4.84 -1.90
CA GLN A 120 11.11 6.08 -1.77
C GLN A 120 12.61 5.81 -1.62
N ASP A 121 12.96 4.78 -0.86
CA ASP A 121 14.36 4.33 -0.69
C ASP A 121 14.88 3.57 -1.92
N GLY A 122 14.00 3.23 -2.88
CA GLY A 122 14.34 2.44 -4.06
C GLY A 122 14.74 1.00 -3.74
N SER A 123 14.35 0.45 -2.60
CA SER A 123 14.76 -0.88 -2.11
C SER A 123 13.89 -2.04 -2.59
N VAL A 124 12.71 -1.77 -3.16
CA VAL A 124 11.86 -2.78 -3.81
C VAL A 124 12.06 -2.79 -5.33
N GLU A 125 11.93 -3.96 -5.94
CA GLU A 125 12.11 -4.11 -7.39
C GLU A 125 10.89 -3.68 -8.20
N ALA A 126 9.69 -3.80 -7.62
CA ALA A 126 8.45 -3.45 -8.29
C ALA A 126 7.40 -2.95 -7.31
N LEU A 127 6.69 -1.88 -7.68
CA LEU A 127 5.49 -1.41 -7.00
C LEU A 127 4.26 -2.20 -7.47
N PRO A 128 3.26 -2.44 -6.59
CA PRO A 128 2.03 -3.14 -6.96
C PRO A 128 1.00 -2.23 -7.67
N VAL A 129 1.16 -0.91 -7.54
CA VAL A 129 0.29 0.10 -8.13
C VAL A 129 1.09 1.25 -8.73
N VAL A 130 0.56 1.82 -9.79
CA VAL A 130 1.12 2.97 -10.52
C VAL A 130 -0.01 3.95 -10.87
N PRO A 131 0.30 5.19 -11.26
CA PRO A 131 -0.72 6.09 -11.81
C PRO A 131 -1.46 5.44 -12.99
N GLU A 132 -2.76 5.69 -13.08
CA GLU A 132 -3.57 5.29 -14.25
C GLU A 132 -3.15 6.03 -15.52
#